data_AF-A0A8S1C594-F1
#
_entry.id   AF-A0A8S1C594-F1
#
_cell.length_a   1.000
_cell.length_b   1.000
_cell.length_c   1.000
_cell.angle_alpha   90.00
_cell.angle_beta   90.00
_cell.angle_gamma   90.00
#
_symmetry.space_group_name_H-M   'P 1'
#
loop_
_entity.id
_entity.type
_entity.pdbx_description
1 polymer ?
#
loop_
_entity_poly.entity_id
_entity_poly.type
_entity_poly.pdbx_seq_one_letter_code
_entity_poly.pdbx_strand_id
1 'polypeptide(L)'
;MSASLRLSNNRIQNLNLLPAVACRFLEYPEALAWLDLSCNMLTDNPAELRFFPGLRLLYLHGNRLTDLQGLLAVLRDLPNLYGLTLFGNRLPEKYRSAVLRALPHLKSLDFCNVSLADRQRAFHAEWH
;
A
#
# COMPACT_ATOMS: atom_id res chain seq x y z
N MET A 1 11.66 -12.85 13.67
CA MET A 1 10.44 -12.25 14.28
C MET A 1 9.83 -11.30 13.26
N SER A 2 8.50 -11.22 13.16
CA SER A 2 7.82 -10.31 12.22
C SER A 2 7.63 -8.95 12.91
N ALA A 3 8.23 -7.89 12.39
CA ALA A 3 8.11 -6.54 12.98
C ALA A 3 6.84 -5.82 12.47
N SER A 4 6.32 -4.92 13.30
CA SER A 4 5.21 -4.04 12.96
C SER A 4 5.56 -2.60 13.32
N LEU A 5 5.21 -1.65 12.46
CA LEU A 5 5.46 -0.22 12.68
C LEU A 5 4.14 0.55 12.48
N ARG A 6 3.70 1.25 13.52
CA ARG A 6 2.48 2.03 13.51
C ARG A 6 2.79 3.52 13.56
N LEU A 7 2.45 4.21 12.48
CA LEU A 7 2.62 5.66 12.30
C LEU A 7 1.28 6.34 11.96
N SER A 8 0.16 5.66 12.21
CA SER A 8 -1.18 6.17 11.94
C SER A 8 -1.51 7.44 12.71
N ASN A 9 -2.39 8.30 12.17
CA ASN A 9 -2.89 9.52 12.84
C ASN A 9 -1.80 10.55 13.14
N ASN A 10 -0.88 10.74 12.20
CA ASN A 10 0.16 11.77 12.27
C ASN A 10 -0.03 12.80 11.14
N ARG A 11 0.98 13.65 10.94
CA ARG A 11 1.01 14.66 9.85
C ARG A 11 2.10 14.37 8.84
N ILE A 12 2.43 13.10 8.62
CA ILE A 12 3.49 12.69 7.70
C ILE A 12 3.05 13.02 6.27
N GLN A 13 3.90 13.74 5.54
CA GLN A 13 3.64 14.16 4.15
C GLN A 13 4.43 13.34 3.13
N ASN A 14 5.60 12.84 3.52
CA ASN A 14 6.48 12.01 2.69
C ASN A 14 7.20 10.96 3.54
N LEU A 15 7.79 9.96 2.90
CA LEU A 15 8.43 8.82 3.54
C LEU A 15 9.96 8.86 3.48
N ASN A 16 10.56 9.98 3.06
CA ASN A 16 12.01 10.11 2.81
C ASN A 16 12.87 9.70 4.03
N LEU A 17 12.36 9.91 5.24
CA LEU A 17 13.05 9.56 6.48
C LEU A 17 12.69 8.17 7.03
N LEU A 18 11.67 7.51 6.47
CA LEU A 18 11.17 6.24 6.97
C LEU A 18 12.24 5.14 6.97
N PRO A 19 13.08 4.96 5.93
CA PRO A 19 14.18 3.99 5.97
C PRO A 19 15.17 4.25 7.11
N ALA A 20 15.58 5.51 7.28
CA ALA A 20 16.53 5.88 8.33
C ALA A 20 15.95 5.68 9.74
N VAL A 21 14.67 6.03 9.94
CA VAL A 21 13.95 5.77 11.19
C VAL A 21 13.85 4.27 11.44
N ALA A 22 13.50 3.48 10.42
CA ALA A 22 13.40 2.04 10.55
C ALA A 22 14.74 1.41 10.95
N CYS A 23 15.86 1.77 10.30
CA CYS A 23 17.19 1.30 10.67
C CYS A 23 17.62 1.66 12.09
N ARG A 24 17.03 2.73 12.66
CA ARG A 24 17.35 3.16 14.03
C ARG A 24 16.61 2.35 15.09
N PHE A 25 15.39 1.90 14.80
CA PHE A 25 14.50 1.30 15.79
C PHE A 25 14.22 -0.19 15.56
N LEU A 26 14.50 -0.70 14.37
CA LEU A 26 14.32 -2.11 14.02
C LEU A 26 15.68 -2.77 13.83
N GLU A 27 15.88 -3.90 14.49
CA GLU A 27 17.07 -4.73 14.32
C GLU A 27 17.19 -5.29 12.89
N TYR A 28 16.05 -5.60 12.27
CA TYR A 28 15.92 -6.10 10.90
C TYR A 28 14.81 -5.36 10.15
N PRO A 29 15.06 -4.13 9.64
CA PRO A 29 14.07 -3.33 8.93
C PRO A 29 13.43 -4.04 7.72
N GLU A 30 14.21 -4.85 7.00
CA GLU A 30 13.77 -5.63 5.85
C GLU A 30 12.72 -6.69 6.20
N ALA A 31 12.66 -7.10 7.48
CA ALA A 31 11.68 -8.04 8.02
C ALA A 31 10.39 -7.35 8.51
N LEU A 32 10.24 -6.03 8.28
CA LEU A 32 9.01 -5.30 8.58
C LEU A 32 7.85 -5.86 7.75
N ALA A 33 6.88 -6.46 8.44
CA ALA A 33 5.75 -7.14 7.80
C ALA A 33 4.48 -6.29 7.78
N TRP A 34 4.30 -5.43 8.79
CA TRP A 34 3.13 -4.58 8.91
C TRP A 34 3.53 -3.12 9.09
N LEU A 35 3.08 -2.28 8.15
CA LEU A 35 3.26 -0.84 8.22
C LEU A 35 1.90 -0.14 8.15
N ASP A 36 1.59 0.58 9.21
CA ASP A 36 0.37 1.39 9.31
C ASP A 36 0.72 2.88 9.15
N LEU A 37 0.40 3.42 7.98
CA LEU A 37 0.55 4.84 7.61
C LEU A 37 -0.82 5.52 7.45
N SER A 38 -1.89 4.92 7.96
CA SER A 38 -3.25 5.44 7.81
C SER A 38 -3.44 6.81 8.46
N CYS A 39 -4.41 7.58 7.99
CA CYS A 39 -4.77 8.88 8.58
C CYS A 39 -3.57 9.83 8.71
N ASN A 40 -2.81 9.98 7.62
CA ASN A 40 -1.69 10.91 7.49
C ASN A 40 -2.00 11.90 6.35
N MET A 41 -0.97 12.60 5.86
CA MET A 41 -1.07 13.59 4.81
C MET A 41 -0.23 13.19 3.60
N LEU A 42 0.04 11.89 3.43
CA LEU A 42 0.93 11.39 2.38
C LEU A 42 0.41 11.79 1.01
N THR A 43 1.28 12.39 0.23
CA THR A 43 1.07 12.70 -1.18
C THR A 43 1.85 11.70 -2.03
N ASP A 44 1.85 11.92 -3.34
CA ASP A 44 2.39 10.98 -4.33
C ASP A 44 3.87 10.62 -4.11
N ASN A 45 4.25 9.48 -4.72
CA ASN A 45 5.60 8.91 -4.79
C ASN A 45 6.17 8.29 -3.48
N PRO A 46 5.58 7.22 -2.93
CA PRO A 46 6.11 6.54 -1.75
C PRO A 46 7.24 5.55 -2.10
N ALA A 47 8.25 5.97 -2.86
CA ALA A 47 9.32 5.11 -3.37
C ALA A 47 10.09 4.39 -2.25
N GLU A 48 10.14 4.97 -1.06
CA GLU A 48 10.81 4.42 0.13
C GLU A 48 10.17 3.13 0.64
N LEU A 49 8.94 2.82 0.24
CA LEU A 49 8.32 1.54 0.58
C LEU A 49 9.11 0.35 0.01
N ARG A 50 9.86 0.55 -1.09
CA ARG A 50 10.77 -0.48 -1.67
C ARG A 50 11.85 -0.95 -0.69
N PHE A 51 12.16 -0.14 0.32
CA PHE A 51 13.12 -0.49 1.37
C PHE A 51 12.62 -1.64 2.27
N PHE A 52 11.32 -1.96 2.24
CA PHE A 52 10.69 -2.96 3.11
C PHE A 52 10.16 -4.15 2.29
N PRO A 53 11.03 -5.01 1.71
CA PRO A 53 10.60 -6.14 0.87
C PRO A 53 9.80 -7.21 1.64
N GLY A 54 9.92 -7.24 2.97
CA GLY A 54 9.13 -8.11 3.85
C GLY A 54 7.68 -7.66 4.07
N LEU A 55 7.25 -6.52 3.52
CA LEU A 55 5.90 -6.00 3.76
C LEU A 55 4.82 -6.97 3.28
N ARG A 56 3.87 -7.21 4.19
CA ARG A 56 2.74 -8.12 4.02
C ARG A 56 1.40 -7.39 4.13
N LEU A 57 1.32 -6.43 5.05
CA LEU A 57 0.18 -5.56 5.28
C LEU A 57 0.61 -4.09 5.24
N LEU A 58 -0.08 -3.30 4.42
CA LEU A 58 0.19 -1.87 4.26
C LEU A 58 -1.10 -1.07 4.35
N TYR A 59 -1.21 -0.19 5.35
CA TYR A 59 -2.36 0.70 5.49
C TYR A 59 -2.02 2.12 5.04
N LEU A 60 -2.65 2.56 3.95
CA LEU A 60 -2.51 3.90 3.39
C LEU A 60 -3.83 4.67 3.34
N HIS A 61 -4.92 4.16 3.93
CA HIS A 61 -6.21 4.83 3.91
C HIS A 61 -6.20 6.16 4.66
N GLY A 62 -7.06 7.10 4.27
CA GLY A 62 -7.12 8.42 4.90
C GLY A 62 -5.86 9.26 4.67
N ASN A 63 -5.25 9.16 3.49
CA ASN A 63 -4.13 10.00 3.06
C ASN A 63 -4.55 10.93 1.91
N ARG A 64 -3.60 11.53 1.19
CA ARG A 64 -3.84 12.48 0.09
C ARG A 64 -3.27 12.00 -1.25
N LEU A 65 -3.13 10.68 -1.43
CA LEU A 65 -2.59 10.08 -2.64
C LEU A 65 -3.50 10.38 -3.84
N THR A 66 -2.90 10.82 -4.94
CA THR A 66 -3.55 11.18 -6.20
C THR A 66 -3.03 10.36 -7.38
N ASP A 67 -1.74 10.04 -7.41
CA ASP A 67 -1.09 9.26 -8.45
C ASP A 67 -1.18 7.75 -8.19
N LEU A 68 -2.23 7.15 -8.75
CA LEU A 68 -2.41 5.70 -8.71
C LEU A 68 -1.28 4.96 -9.44
N GLN A 69 -0.78 5.48 -10.57
CA GLN A 69 0.18 4.74 -11.39
C GLN A 69 1.55 4.70 -10.73
N GLY A 70 2.02 5.83 -10.19
CA GLY A 70 3.25 5.89 -9.40
C GLY A 70 3.17 5.01 -8.15
N LEU A 71 2.03 5.01 -7.46
CA LEU A 71 1.80 4.10 -6.33
C LEU A 71 1.90 2.63 -6.77
N LEU A 72 1.20 2.23 -7.83
CA LEU A 72 1.23 0.85 -8.33
C LEU A 72 2.62 0.41 -8.79
N ALA A 73 3.40 1.32 -9.38
CA ALA A 73 4.79 1.04 -9.76
C ALA A 73 5.66 0.70 -8.55
N VAL A 74 5.41 1.29 -7.39
CA VAL A 74 6.09 0.94 -6.12
C VAL A 74 5.55 -0.37 -5.56
N LEU A 75 4.23 -0.55 -5.49
CA LEU A 75 3.61 -1.71 -4.85
C LEU A 75 3.89 -3.02 -5.58
N ARG A 76 4.17 -2.98 -6.89
CA ARG A 76 4.58 -4.17 -7.66
C ARG A 76 5.94 -4.74 -7.23
N ASP A 77 6.77 -3.92 -6.60
CA ASP A 77 8.07 -4.33 -6.08
C ASP A 77 7.99 -4.93 -4.65
N LEU A 78 6.77 -5.11 -4.11
CA LEU A 78 6.52 -5.69 -2.79
C LEU A 78 5.94 -7.12 -2.94
N PRO A 79 6.77 -8.16 -3.12
CA PRO A 79 6.33 -9.49 -3.53
C PRO A 79 5.46 -10.20 -2.47
N ASN A 80 5.58 -9.81 -1.20
CA ASN A 80 4.89 -10.43 -0.08
C ASN A 80 3.58 -9.71 0.29
N LEU A 81 3.26 -8.61 -0.38
CA LEU A 81 2.12 -7.78 -0.04
C LEU A 81 0.82 -8.51 -0.39
N TYR A 82 0.03 -8.84 0.63
CA TYR A 82 -1.27 -9.48 0.45
C TYR A 82 -2.44 -8.66 0.98
N GLY A 83 -2.21 -7.65 1.81
CA GLY A 83 -3.25 -6.74 2.31
C GLY A 83 -2.88 -5.27 2.14
N LEU A 84 -3.80 -4.50 1.56
CA LEU A 84 -3.64 -3.09 1.25
C LEU A 84 -4.93 -2.32 1.55
N THR A 85 -4.83 -1.08 2.03
CA THR A 85 -5.98 -0.15 2.10
C THR A 85 -5.63 1.18 1.47
N LEU A 86 -6.53 1.72 0.65
CA LEU A 86 -6.39 2.97 -0.09
C LEU A 86 -7.63 3.88 0.01
N PHE A 87 -8.76 3.42 0.55
CA PHE A 87 -9.95 4.26 0.71
C PHE A 87 -9.66 5.58 1.47
N GLY A 88 -10.43 6.63 1.20
CA GLY A 88 -10.18 7.94 1.81
C GLY A 88 -8.93 8.67 1.29
N ASN A 89 -8.34 8.21 0.18
CA ASN A 89 -7.40 8.99 -0.63
C ASN A 89 -8.13 9.74 -1.75
N ARG A 90 -7.39 10.51 -2.55
CA ARG A 90 -7.88 11.26 -3.72
C ARG A 90 -7.67 10.48 -5.03
N LEU A 91 -7.80 9.15 -4.96
CA LEU A 91 -7.65 8.27 -6.11
C LEU A 91 -8.94 8.23 -6.96
N PRO A 92 -8.85 7.93 -8.26
CA PRO A 92 -10.02 7.82 -9.13
C PRO A 92 -11.00 6.75 -8.63
N GLU A 93 -12.31 6.95 -8.78
CA GLU A 93 -13.36 6.02 -8.29
C GLU A 93 -13.13 4.55 -8.68
N LYS A 94 -12.63 4.30 -9.90
CA LYS A 94 -12.34 2.96 -10.42
C LYS A 94 -10.95 2.40 -10.04
N TYR A 95 -10.27 2.96 -9.02
CA TYR A 95 -8.91 2.51 -8.62
C TYR A 95 -8.86 1.03 -8.25
N ARG A 96 -9.94 0.49 -7.64
CA ARG A 96 -10.00 -0.89 -7.19
C ARG A 96 -9.65 -1.89 -8.30
N SER A 97 -10.27 -1.73 -9.48
CA SER A 97 -10.00 -2.62 -10.62
C SER A 97 -8.56 -2.53 -11.10
N ALA A 98 -8.00 -1.32 -11.16
CA ALA A 98 -6.59 -1.11 -11.54
C ALA A 98 -5.62 -1.75 -10.55
N VAL A 99 -5.88 -1.63 -9.24
CA VAL A 99 -5.08 -2.29 -8.19
C VAL A 99 -5.13 -3.81 -8.32
N LEU A 100 -6.31 -4.39 -8.52
CA LEU A 100 -6.46 -5.84 -8.65
C LEU A 100 -5.80 -6.41 -9.90
N ARG A 101 -5.75 -5.64 -10.99
CA ARG A 101 -4.99 -6.02 -12.20
C ARG A 101 -3.48 -5.93 -11.98
N ALA A 102 -3.01 -4.86 -11.34
CA ALA A 102 -1.58 -4.60 -11.13
C ALA A 102 -0.96 -5.50 -10.05
N LEU A 103 -1.74 -5.88 -9.03
CA LEU A 103 -1.30 -6.68 -7.89
C LEU A 103 -2.10 -8.00 -7.83
N PRO A 104 -1.86 -8.95 -8.75
CA PRO A 104 -2.62 -10.19 -8.81
C PRO A 104 -2.34 -11.14 -7.63
N HIS A 105 -1.44 -10.81 -6.71
CA HIS A 105 -1.18 -11.60 -5.51
C HIS A 105 -2.00 -11.13 -4.29
N LEU A 106 -2.64 -9.95 -4.41
CA LEU A 106 -3.35 -9.30 -3.31
C LEU A 106 -4.57 -10.11 -2.89
N LYS A 107 -4.72 -10.35 -1.58
CA LYS A 107 -5.80 -11.12 -0.96
C LYS A 107 -6.83 -10.23 -0.29
N SER A 108 -6.44 -9.05 0.18
CA SER A 108 -7.33 -8.08 0.83
C SER A 108 -7.07 -6.68 0.31
N LEU A 109 -8.14 -5.98 -0.07
CA LEU A 109 -8.11 -4.58 -0.49
C LEU A 109 -9.24 -3.82 0.19
N ASP A 110 -8.89 -2.77 0.93
CA ASP A 110 -9.82 -1.92 1.70
C ASP A 110 -10.63 -2.72 2.71
N PHE A 111 -9.92 -3.58 3.46
CA PHE A 111 -10.49 -4.55 4.41
C PHE A 111 -11.49 -5.56 3.81
N CYS A 112 -11.66 -5.54 2.49
CA CYS A 112 -12.49 -6.50 1.78
C CYS A 112 -11.60 -7.60 1.20
N ASN A 113 -11.99 -8.86 1.42
CA ASN A 113 -11.34 -9.99 0.78
C ASN A 113 -11.49 -9.89 -0.75
N VAL A 114 -10.44 -10.24 -1.48
CA VAL A 114 -10.43 -10.25 -2.94
C VAL A 114 -10.86 -11.62 -3.42
N SER A 115 -12.09 -11.72 -3.94
CA SER A 115 -12.62 -12.95 -4.52
C SER A 115 -12.17 -13.14 -5.97
N LEU A 116 -12.35 -14.36 -6.51
CA LEU A 116 -12.18 -14.62 -7.95
C LEU A 116 -13.14 -13.77 -8.80
N ALA A 117 -14.37 -13.56 -8.32
CA ALA A 117 -15.35 -12.72 -9.00
C ALA A 117 -14.91 -11.25 -9.07
N ASP A 118 -14.26 -10.72 -8.02
CA ASP A 118 -13.68 -9.38 -8.05
C ASP A 118 -12.61 -9.24 -9.13
N ARG A 119 -11.78 -10.28 -9.28
CA ARG A 119 -10.73 -10.31 -10.30
C ARG A 119 -11.31 -10.36 -11.69
N GLN A 120 -12.27 -11.24 -11.94
CA GLN A 120 -12.97 -11.30 -13.24
C GLN A 120 -13.57 -9.94 -13.59
N ARG A 121 -14.30 -9.30 -12.66
CA ARG A 121 -14.84 -7.95 -12.87
C ARG A 121 -13.76 -6.92 -13.19
N ALA A 122 -12.62 -6.97 -12.50
CA ALA A 122 -11.51 -6.03 -12.72
C ALA A 122 -10.90 -6.16 -14.13
N PHE A 123 -10.88 -7.36 -14.72
CA PHE A 123 -10.44 -7.59 -16.09
C PHE A 123 -11.53 -7.30 -17.15
N HIS A 124 -12.82 -7.45 -16.81
CA HIS A 124 -13.93 -7.20 -17.74
C HIS A 124 -14.45 -5.76 -17.75
N ALA A 125 -14.06 -4.90 -16.81
CA ALA A 125 -14.56 -3.52 -16.69
C ALA A 125 -14.15 -2.55 -17.83
N GLU A 126 -13.54 -3.03 -18.92
CA GLU A 126 -13.20 -2.23 -20.13
C GLU A 126 -14.33 -2.18 -21.18
N TRP A 127 -15.45 -2.88 -20.99
CA TRP A 127 -16.51 -2.98 -22.00
C TRP A 127 -17.67 -1.96 -21.89
N HIS A 128 -17.48 -0.80 -21.26
CA HIS A 128 -18.47 0.30 -21.26
C HIS A 128 -17.84 1.68 -21.18
#